data_AF-A0A970BSP1-F1
#
_entry.id   AF-A0A970BSP1-F1
#
_cell.length_a   1.000
_cell.length_b   1.000
_cell.length_c   1.000
_cell.angle_alpha   90.00
_cell.angle_beta   90.00
_cell.angle_gamma   90.00
#
_symmetry.space_group_name_H-M   'P 1'
#
loop_
_entity.id
_entity.type
_entity.pdbx_description
1 polymer ?
#
loop_
_entity_poly.entity_id
_entity_poly.type
_entity_poly.pdbx_seq_one_letter_code
_entity_poly.pdbx_strand_id
1 'polypeptide(L)'
;MREAREVAVGRLGRWVFPAGWYLYVGSALGGLAGRVGRHLRREKRLHWHIDYLLAHGTVQEVWYRVGAERRECALAQRLAALPGAERYPPRFGASDCRCPGHLVRFVGRPPLEALGFGGFRHLSRSLWAN
;
A
#
# COMPACT_ATOMS: atom_id res chain seq x y z
N MET A 1 4.86 -0.47 9.79
CA MET A 1 4.65 0.18 11.11
C MET A 1 5.56 -0.52 12.11
N ARG A 2 6.34 0.22 12.90
CA ARG A 2 7.26 -0.40 13.89
C ARG A 2 6.54 -0.85 15.16
N GLU A 3 5.49 -0.12 15.54
CA GLU A 3 4.65 -0.41 16.70
C GLU A 3 3.17 -0.17 16.33
N ALA A 4 2.26 -0.61 17.20
CA ALA A 4 0.84 -0.40 17.00
C ALA A 4 0.48 1.09 17.11
N ARG A 5 -0.40 1.58 16.23
CA ARG A 5 -0.84 2.99 16.22
C ARG A 5 -2.32 3.08 15.88
N GLU A 6 -3.06 3.89 16.63
CA GLU A 6 -4.40 4.31 16.19
C GLU A 6 -4.27 5.39 15.10
N VAL A 7 -5.00 5.23 14.00
CA VAL A 7 -5.02 6.19 12.89
C VAL A 7 -6.47 6.49 12.51
N ALA A 8 -6.80 7.77 12.38
CA ALA A 8 -8.07 8.23 11.83
C ALA A 8 -7.97 8.32 10.29
N VAL A 9 -8.50 7.33 9.60
CA VAL A 9 -8.33 7.13 8.14
C VAL A 9 -9.49 7.77 7.37
N GLY A 10 -9.60 9.10 7.42
CA GLY A 10 -10.65 9.85 6.73
C GLY A 10 -12.06 9.27 7.00
N ARG A 11 -12.81 8.97 5.92
CA ARG A 11 -14.16 8.38 6.01
C ARG A 11 -14.19 6.91 6.45
N LEU A 12 -13.05 6.21 6.46
CA LEU A 12 -12.97 4.83 6.92
C LEU A 12 -13.03 4.73 8.46
N GLY A 13 -12.89 5.85 9.18
CA GLY A 13 -12.96 5.91 10.64
C GLY A 13 -11.62 5.66 11.34
N ARG A 14 -11.68 5.39 12.64
CA ARG A 14 -10.49 5.12 13.48
C ARG A 14 -10.20 3.63 13.52
N TRP A 15 -8.94 3.27 13.30
CA TRP A 15 -8.47 1.90 13.32
C TRP A 15 -7.13 1.80 14.03
N VAL A 16 -6.95 0.74 14.82
CA VAL A 16 -5.65 0.40 15.39
C VAL A 16 -4.89 -0.45 14.38
N PHE A 17 -3.79 0.07 13.86
CA PHE A 17 -2.87 -0.65 12.97
C PHE A 17 -1.78 -1.31 13.81
N PRO A 18 -1.72 -2.65 13.90
CA PRO A 18 -0.65 -3.31 14.64
C PRO A 18 0.75 -3.07 14.04
N ALA A 19 1.80 -3.40 14.79
CA ALA A 19 3.14 -3.51 14.22
C ALA A 19 3.13 -4.51 13.05
N GLY A 20 3.94 -4.24 12.02
CA GLY A 20 4.08 -5.13 10.87
C GLY A 20 4.35 -4.41 9.55
N TRP A 21 4.38 -5.23 8.51
CA TRP A 21 4.58 -4.83 7.13
C TRP A 21 3.25 -4.66 6.43
N TYR A 22 3.13 -3.62 5.61
CA TYR A 22 1.88 -3.26 4.94
C TYR A 22 2.15 -3.08 3.46
N LEU A 23 1.49 -3.90 2.64
CA LEU A 23 1.53 -3.83 1.20
C LEU A 23 0.24 -3.17 0.74
N TYR A 24 0.37 -2.00 0.12
CA TYR A 24 -0.74 -1.27 -0.47
C TYR A 24 -0.70 -1.38 -1.98
N VAL A 25 -1.84 -1.66 -2.59
CA VAL A 25 -2.00 -1.71 -4.04
C VAL A 25 -2.88 -0.56 -4.51
N GLY A 26 -2.42 0.20 -5.49
CA GLY A 26 -3.21 1.25 -6.11
C GLY A 26 -2.78 1.53 -7.54
N SER A 27 -3.72 1.99 -8.34
CA SER A 27 -3.50 2.44 -9.71
C SER A 27 -2.92 3.85 -9.75
N ALA A 28 -2.19 4.17 -10.81
CA ALA A 28 -1.61 5.49 -11.06
C ALA A 28 -2.05 6.06 -12.42
N LEU A 29 -3.35 5.98 -12.73
CA LEU A 29 -3.91 6.36 -14.02
C LEU A 29 -3.72 7.85 -14.39
N GLY A 30 -3.50 8.72 -13.39
CA GLY A 30 -3.16 10.13 -13.58
C GLY A 30 -1.65 10.42 -13.67
N GLY A 31 -0.82 9.37 -13.82
CA GLY A 31 0.63 9.47 -13.90
C GLY A 31 1.35 8.77 -12.75
N LEU A 32 2.26 7.86 -13.10
CA LEU A 32 3.05 7.08 -12.14
C LEU A 32 3.92 7.97 -11.25
N ALA A 33 4.71 8.86 -11.86
CA ALA A 33 5.63 9.74 -11.13
C ALA A 33 4.89 10.63 -10.12
N GLY A 34 3.74 11.20 -10.51
CA GLY A 34 2.90 12.01 -9.63
C GLY A 34 2.31 11.21 -8.47
N ARG A 35 1.81 9.99 -8.73
CA ARG A 35 1.24 9.13 -7.69
C ARG A 35 2.32 8.68 -6.70
N VAL A 36 3.44 8.16 -7.19
CA VAL A 36 4.56 7.70 -6.36
C VAL A 36 5.13 8.88 -5.58
N GLY A 37 5.44 10.00 -6.23
CA GLY A 37 5.95 11.20 -5.57
C GLY A 37 5.00 11.71 -4.49
N ARG A 38 3.69 11.67 -4.72
CA ARG A 38 2.70 12.00 -3.68
C ARG A 38 2.78 11.04 -2.50
N HIS A 39 2.83 9.72 -2.71
CA HIS A 39 2.91 8.77 -1.60
C HIS A 39 4.22 8.92 -0.81
N LEU A 40 5.34 9.19 -1.50
CA LEU A 40 6.65 9.36 -0.88
C LEU A 40 6.83 10.68 -0.12
N ARG A 41 6.13 11.76 -0.52
CA ARG A 41 6.19 13.04 0.18
C ARG A 41 5.79 12.88 1.65
N ARG A 42 6.38 13.61 2.59
CA ARG A 42 5.93 13.57 4.01
C ARG A 42 4.80 14.56 4.26
N GLU A 43 5.05 15.82 3.90
CA GLU A 43 4.09 16.91 4.08
C GLU A 43 3.13 16.98 2.89
N LYS A 44 1.87 16.65 3.13
CA LYS A 44 0.81 16.74 2.12
C LYS A 44 -0.55 16.83 2.80
N ARG A 45 -1.54 17.39 2.09
CA ARG A 45 -2.95 17.22 2.47
C ARG A 45 -3.34 15.76 2.28
N LEU A 46 -3.78 15.10 3.35
CA LEU A 46 -4.20 13.70 3.32
C LEU A 46 -5.52 13.56 2.56
N HIS A 47 -5.58 12.63 1.62
CA HIS A 47 -6.77 12.45 0.77
C HIS A 47 -7.10 10.97 0.57
N TRP A 48 -6.14 10.16 0.15
CA TRP A 48 -6.33 8.71 0.01
C TRP A 48 -6.07 8.01 1.34
N HIS A 49 -6.74 6.88 1.57
CA HIS A 49 -6.54 6.08 2.80
C HIS A 49 -5.06 5.81 3.09
N ILE A 50 -4.27 5.49 2.06
CA ILE A 50 -2.83 5.26 2.20
C ILE A 50 -2.06 6.49 2.69
N ASP A 51 -2.49 7.71 2.38
CA ASP A 51 -1.82 8.92 2.85
C ASP A 51 -1.82 9.00 4.38
N TYR A 52 -2.94 8.63 5.02
CA TYR A 52 -3.07 8.59 6.48
C TYR A 52 -2.13 7.55 7.10
N LEU A 53 -2.05 6.37 6.52
CA LEU A 53 -1.12 5.34 7.02
C LEU A 53 0.34 5.76 6.85
N LEU A 54 0.68 6.38 5.71
CA LEU A 54 2.04 6.82 5.42
C LEU A 54 2.50 8.01 6.28
N ALA A 55 1.60 8.76 6.91
CA ALA A 55 1.95 9.78 7.91
C ALA A 55 2.57 9.16 9.18
N HIS A 56 2.24 7.91 9.49
CA HIS A 56 2.76 7.18 10.66
C HIS A 56 3.72 6.04 10.28
N GLY A 57 3.76 5.68 9.00
CA GLY A 57 4.57 4.62 8.44
C GLY A 57 5.88 5.11 7.82
N THR A 58 6.58 4.18 7.20
CA THR A 58 7.80 4.45 6.45
C THR A 58 7.78 3.59 5.21
N VAL A 59 7.76 4.22 4.03
CA VAL A 59 7.84 3.51 2.75
C VAL A 59 9.23 2.89 2.64
N GLN A 60 9.26 1.57 2.48
CA GLN A 60 10.50 0.82 2.27
C GLN A 60 10.77 0.63 0.78
N GLU A 61 9.75 0.32 0.00
CA GLU A 61 9.90 -0.08 -1.39
C GLU A 61 8.69 0.37 -2.21
N VAL A 62 8.92 0.63 -3.49
CA VAL A 62 7.87 0.91 -4.47
C VAL A 62 8.04 -0.04 -5.63
N TRP A 63 7.01 -0.83 -5.89
CA TRP A 63 6.93 -1.75 -7.01
C TRP A 63 5.85 -1.25 -7.96
N TYR A 64 6.17 -1.10 -9.24
CA TYR A 64 5.21 -0.61 -10.22
C TYR A 64 5.30 -1.35 -11.55
N ARG A 65 4.18 -1.44 -12.25
CA ARG A 65 4.12 -1.92 -13.63
C ARG A 65 3.27 -0.94 -14.44
N VAL A 66 3.75 -0.59 -15.62
CA VAL A 66 3.01 0.24 -16.57
C VAL A 66 2.24 -0.68 -17.51
N GLY A 67 0.94 -0.38 -17.70
CA GLY A 67 0.05 -1.13 -18.58
C GLY A 67 -1.34 -0.50 -18.62
N ALA A 68 -2.13 -0.85 -19.64
CA ALA A 68 -3.46 -0.29 -19.85
C ALA A 68 -4.54 -0.91 -18.94
N GLU A 69 -4.27 -2.08 -18.35
CA GLU A 69 -5.26 -2.84 -17.60
C GLU A 69 -5.31 -2.48 -16.11
N ARG A 70 -6.54 -2.34 -15.57
CA ARG A 70 -6.78 -2.22 -14.13
C ARG A 70 -6.62 -3.58 -13.45
N ARG A 71 -5.42 -3.85 -12.94
CA ARG A 71 -5.08 -5.11 -12.24
C ARG A 71 -4.92 -4.98 -10.72
N GLU A 72 -5.24 -3.82 -10.15
CA GLU A 72 -5.04 -3.54 -8.71
C GLU A 72 -5.84 -4.47 -7.79
N CYS A 73 -7.12 -4.72 -8.10
CA CYS A 73 -7.97 -5.62 -7.31
C CYS A 73 -7.44 -7.06 -7.33
N ALA A 74 -7.08 -7.55 -8.53
CA ALA A 74 -6.54 -8.89 -8.71
C ALA A 74 -5.19 -9.05 -8.00
N LEU A 75 -4.32 -8.03 -8.05
CA LEU A 75 -3.05 -8.05 -7.32
C LEU A 75 -3.27 -8.02 -5.80
N ALA A 76 -4.14 -7.14 -5.30
CA ALA A 76 -4.49 -7.12 -3.87
C ALA A 76 -5.06 -8.46 -3.41
N GLN A 77 -5.83 -9.14 -4.28
CA GLN A 77 -6.34 -10.48 -3.99
C GLN A 77 -5.29 -11.56 -3.92
N ARG A 78 -4.35 -11.56 -4.87
CA ARG A 78 -3.21 -12.48 -4.83
C ARG A 78 -2.35 -12.28 -3.59
N LEU A 79 -2.06 -11.02 -3.24
CA LEU A 79 -1.28 -10.71 -2.04
C LEU A 79 -1.98 -11.14 -0.76
N ALA A 80 -3.31 -10.97 -0.68
CA ALA A 80 -4.09 -11.41 0.47
C ALA A 80 -4.23 -12.93 0.60
N ALA A 81 -3.92 -13.70 -0.45
CA ALA A 81 -3.96 -15.16 -0.43
C ALA A 81 -2.63 -15.80 0.02
N LEU A 82 -1.59 -14.99 0.27
CA LEU A 82 -0.30 -15.48 0.72
C LEU A 82 -0.34 -15.95 2.17
N PRO A 83 0.50 -16.94 2.56
CA PRO A 83 0.63 -17.34 3.95
C PRO A 83 0.98 -16.16 4.87
N GLY A 84 0.23 -16.02 5.97
CA GLY A 84 0.42 -14.94 6.94
C GLY A 84 -0.05 -13.55 6.48
N ALA A 85 -0.75 -13.47 5.33
CA ALA A 85 -1.38 -12.25 4.86
C ALA A 85 -2.71 -11.99 5.57
N GLU A 86 -2.95 -10.73 5.90
CA GLU A 86 -4.19 -10.28 6.52
C GLU A 86 -4.68 -9.01 5.82
N ARG A 87 -5.91 -8.99 5.29
CA ARG A 87 -6.49 -7.72 4.82
C ARG A 87 -6.97 -6.92 6.00
N TYR A 88 -6.24 -5.85 6.32
CA TYR A 88 -6.56 -5.04 7.47
C TYR A 88 -6.14 -3.57 7.31
N PRO A 89 -7.03 -2.61 7.59
CA PRO A 89 -8.44 -2.81 7.92
C PRO A 89 -9.27 -3.16 6.67
N PRO A 90 -10.47 -3.73 6.84
CA PRO A 90 -11.39 -3.98 5.73
C PRO A 90 -11.65 -2.71 4.92
N ARG A 91 -11.86 -2.88 3.61
CA ARG A 91 -12.21 -1.82 2.64
C ARG A 91 -11.16 -0.70 2.50
N PHE A 92 -9.98 -0.81 3.11
CA PHE A 92 -8.90 0.16 2.94
C PHE A 92 -8.53 0.32 1.46
N GLY A 93 -8.47 1.56 0.97
CA GLY A 93 -8.22 1.87 -0.45
C GLY A 93 -9.22 1.33 -1.47
N ALA A 94 -10.40 0.83 -1.07
CA ALA A 94 -11.39 0.22 -1.96
C ALA A 94 -12.67 1.07 -2.13
N SER A 95 -12.55 2.40 -2.12
CA SER A 95 -13.71 3.31 -2.18
C SER A 95 -14.42 3.31 -3.54
N ASP A 96 -13.70 3.01 -4.62
CA ASP A 96 -14.17 2.99 -6.01
C ASP A 96 -14.40 1.58 -6.56
N CYS A 97 -14.28 0.55 -5.71
CA CYS A 97 -14.52 -0.84 -6.08
C CYS A 97 -15.23 -1.61 -4.96
N ARG A 98 -15.68 -2.84 -5.27
CA ARG A 98 -16.39 -3.72 -4.31
C ARG A 98 -15.48 -4.74 -3.63
N CYS A 99 -14.17 -4.67 -3.82
CA CYS A 99 -13.25 -5.65 -3.25
C CYS A 99 -13.12 -5.51 -1.71
N PRO A 100 -12.63 -6.54 -1.00
CA PRO A 100 -12.47 -6.47 0.46
C PRO A 100 -11.44 -5.45 0.96
N GLY A 101 -10.61 -4.87 0.09
CA GLY A 101 -9.57 -3.89 0.46
C GLY A 101 -8.27 -4.08 -0.32
N HIS A 102 -7.47 -3.03 -0.42
CA HIS A 102 -6.19 -3.01 -1.13
C HIS A 102 -4.96 -2.93 -0.21
N LEU A 103 -5.15 -3.03 1.11
CA LEU A 103 -4.08 -3.08 2.08
C LEU A 103 -3.98 -4.48 2.67
N VAL A 104 -2.78 -5.05 2.62
CA VAL A 104 -2.48 -6.37 3.17
C VAL A 104 -1.37 -6.21 4.19
N ARG A 105 -1.59 -6.75 5.39
CA ARG A 105 -0.65 -6.76 6.49
C ARG A 105 0.05 -8.12 6.57
N PHE A 106 1.31 -8.07 6.96
CA PHE A 106 2.12 -9.22 7.39
C PHE A 106 2.78 -8.90 8.73
N VAL A 107 2.89 -9.89 9.63
CA VAL A 107 3.62 -9.72 10.90
C VAL A 107 5.12 -9.52 10.63
N GLY A 108 5.71 -10.40 9.81
CA GLY A 108 7.09 -10.32 9.35
C GLY A 108 7.22 -9.66 7.97
N ARG A 109 8.46 -9.44 7.54
CA ARG A 109 8.73 -8.95 6.18
C ARG A 109 8.28 -10.04 5.19
N PRO A 110 7.32 -9.76 4.29
CA PRO A 110 6.94 -10.74 3.28
C PRO A 110 8.12 -10.97 2.32
N PRO A 111 8.26 -12.17 1.76
CA PRO A 111 9.32 -12.48 0.80
C PRO A 111 8.98 -11.84 -0.55
N LEU A 112 9.18 -10.53 -0.68
CA LEU A 112 8.75 -9.69 -1.81
C LEU A 112 9.20 -10.23 -3.16
N GLU A 113 10.41 -10.79 -3.22
CA GLU A 113 11.02 -11.40 -4.40
C GLU A 113 10.26 -12.68 -4.83
N ALA A 114 9.77 -13.46 -3.87
CA ALA A 114 8.98 -14.66 -4.10
C ALA A 114 7.52 -14.37 -4.48
N LEU A 115 7.04 -13.12 -4.33
CA LEU A 115 5.64 -12.75 -4.63
C LEU A 115 5.33 -12.73 -6.14
N GLY A 116 6.35 -12.96 -6.98
CA GLY A 116 6.16 -13.11 -8.42
C GLY A 116 5.75 -11.80 -9.09
N PHE A 117 6.39 -10.69 -8.72
CA PHE A 117 6.24 -9.40 -9.39
C PHE A 117 6.87 -9.36 -10.79
N GLY A 118 6.75 -10.44 -11.58
CA GLY A 118 7.24 -10.50 -12.95
C GLY A 118 6.75 -9.31 -13.78
N GLY A 119 7.69 -8.55 -14.34
CA GLY A 119 7.41 -7.34 -15.13
C GLY A 119 7.12 -6.07 -14.30
N PHE A 120 7.25 -6.11 -12.98
CA PHE A 120 7.31 -4.89 -12.17
C PHE A 120 8.74 -4.35 -12.14
N ARG A 121 8.83 -3.03 -12.09
CA ARG A 121 10.06 -2.30 -11.78
C ARG A 121 10.07 -2.00 -10.29
N HIS A 122 11.25 -2.07 -9.69
CA HIS A 122 11.48 -1.81 -8.28
C HIS A 122 12.22 -0.48 -8.11
N LEU A 123 11.74 0.36 -7.20
CA LEU A 123 12.48 1.49 -6.67
C LEU A 123 12.74 1.19 -5.19
N SER A 124 14.01 1.23 -4.78
CA SER A 124 14.44 1.08 -3.39
C SER A 124 14.49 2.43 -2.68
N ARG A 125 14.27 2.44 -1.36
CA ARG A 125 14.28 3.64 -0.51
C ARG A 125 15.47 4.58 -0.73
N SER A 126 16.65 4.03 -1.00
CA SER A 126 17.88 4.78 -1.30
C SER A 126 17.74 5.78 -2.46
N LEU A 127 16.75 5.61 -3.34
CA LEU A 127 16.53 6.47 -4.50
C LEU A 127 15.71 7.73 -4.20
N TRP A 128 15.11 7.85 -3.02
CA TRP A 128 14.29 9.01 -2.63
C TRP A 128 14.42 9.43 -1.17
N ALA A 129 15.23 8.73 -0.38
CA ALA A 129 15.57 9.11 0.99
C ALA A 129 16.87 9.94 0.96
N ASN A 130 16.77 11.18 0.51
CA ASN A 130 17.75 12.24 0.73
C ASN A 130 17.12 13.29 1.63
#